data_AF-A0A948Q8Y4-F1
#
_entry.id   AF-A0A948Q8Y4-F1
#
_cell.length_a   1.000
_cell.length_b   1.000
_cell.length_c   1.000
_cell.angle_alpha   90.00
_cell.angle_beta   90.00
_cell.angle_gamma   90.00
#
_symmetry.space_group_name_H-M   'P 1'
#
loop_
_entity.id
_entity.type
_entity.pdbx_description
1 polymer ?
#
loop_
_entity_poly.entity_id
_entity_poly.type
_entity_poly.pdbx_seq_one_letter_code
_entity_poly.pdbx_strand_id
1 'polypeptide(L)'
;MVNEWVSLVPADEKALIKEAMRLTTKFEGADSKDLLHFLKLVSETTKSSAFKTKSLEIVNYVSRELIIDNVTVGDKYDNAYGLAIYMPTYSYNEKYSDLAWAKDSNWDEFLKWVLAE
;
A
#
# COMPACT_ATOMS: atom_id res chain seq x y z
N MET A 1 -10.56 7.07 5.07
CA MET A 1 -10.27 5.72 4.53
C MET A 1 -8.81 5.33 4.69
N VAL A 2 -7.85 5.92 3.96
CA VAL A 2 -6.43 5.52 4.08
C VAL A 2 -5.78 6.03 5.37
N ASN A 3 -6.09 7.24 5.81
CA ASN A 3 -5.70 7.74 7.14
C ASN A 3 -6.17 6.83 8.29
N GLU A 4 -7.42 6.37 8.22
CA GLU A 4 -7.95 5.37 9.17
C GLU A 4 -7.18 4.05 9.08
N TRP A 5 -6.87 3.60 7.85
CA TRP A 5 -6.06 2.40 7.65
C TRP A 5 -4.68 2.53 8.31
N VAL A 6 -4.00 3.66 8.13
CA VAL A 6 -2.71 3.96 8.79
C VAL A 6 -2.85 3.93 10.31
N SER A 7 -3.94 4.48 10.86
CA SER A 7 -4.19 4.45 12.31
C SER A 7 -4.45 3.04 12.88
N LEU A 8 -4.79 2.08 12.03
CA LEU A 8 -5.08 0.69 12.41
C LEU A 8 -3.87 -0.23 12.24
N VAL A 9 -2.74 0.26 11.74
CA VAL A 9 -1.52 -0.53 11.52
C VAL A 9 -1.04 -1.12 12.85
N PRO A 10 -1.01 -2.46 13.00
CA PRO A 10 -0.56 -3.09 14.24
C PRO A 10 0.95 -2.95 14.40
N ALA A 11 1.39 -2.43 15.54
CA ALA A 11 2.81 -2.19 15.81
C ALA A 11 3.67 -3.48 15.78
N ASP A 12 3.08 -4.60 16.19
CA ASP A 12 3.70 -5.93 16.24
C ASP A 12 3.72 -6.65 14.87
N GLU A 13 3.08 -6.10 13.84
CA GLU A 13 3.03 -6.69 12.50
C GLU A 13 3.97 -6.01 11.49
N LYS A 14 4.91 -5.16 11.94
CA LYS A 14 5.88 -4.47 11.06
C LYS A 14 6.60 -5.41 10.08
N ALA A 15 7.04 -6.58 10.54
CA ALA A 15 7.76 -7.56 9.70
C ALA A 15 6.88 -8.13 8.58
N LEU A 16 5.61 -8.41 8.88
CA LEU A 16 4.64 -8.88 7.90
C LEU A 16 4.35 -7.80 6.85
N ILE A 17 4.22 -6.55 7.28
CA ILE A 17 4.00 -5.41 6.38
C ILE A 17 5.20 -5.22 5.45
N LYS A 18 6.43 -5.30 5.98
CA LYS A 18 7.66 -5.26 5.17
C LYS A 18 7.66 -6.35 4.11
N GLU A 19 7.23 -7.56 4.46
CA GLU A 19 7.14 -8.68 3.52
C GLU A 19 6.07 -8.45 2.44
N ALA A 20 4.88 -7.95 2.82
CA ALA A 20 3.86 -7.56 1.86
C ALA A 20 4.37 -6.48 0.88
N MET A 21 5.06 -5.45 1.38
CA MET A 21 5.70 -4.42 0.54
C MET A 21 6.76 -5.01 -0.41
N ARG A 22 7.45 -6.08 -0.01
CA ARG A 22 8.46 -6.76 -0.83
C ARG A 22 7.83 -7.57 -1.97
N LEU A 23 6.75 -8.28 -1.67
CA LEU A 23 6.02 -9.15 -2.60
C LEU A 23 5.11 -8.39 -3.57
N THR A 24 4.76 -7.14 -3.24
CA THR A 24 3.89 -6.31 -4.06
C THR A 24 4.45 -6.09 -5.47
N THR A 25 3.58 -6.15 -6.47
CA THR A 25 3.88 -5.88 -7.88
C THR A 25 4.51 -4.50 -8.02
N LYS A 26 5.66 -4.44 -8.69
CA LYS A 26 6.37 -3.19 -8.95
C LYS A 26 6.10 -2.72 -10.38
N PHE A 27 5.91 -1.42 -10.54
CA PHE A 27 5.87 -0.75 -11.83
C PHE A 27 7.29 -0.31 -12.24
N GLU A 28 7.41 0.64 -13.17
CA GLU A 28 8.71 1.26 -13.45
C GLU A 28 9.20 2.05 -12.23
N GLY A 29 10.43 1.77 -11.79
CA GLY A 29 11.02 2.29 -10.56
C GLY A 29 10.78 1.40 -9.35
N ALA A 30 11.82 1.18 -8.53
CA ALA A 30 11.78 0.25 -7.39
C ALA A 30 10.75 0.63 -6.31
N ASP A 31 10.42 1.91 -6.25
CA ASP A 31 9.57 2.51 -5.21
C ASP A 31 8.12 2.72 -5.68
N SER A 32 7.81 2.44 -6.95
CA SER A 32 6.46 2.52 -7.52
C SER A 32 5.84 1.13 -7.50
N LYS A 33 4.82 0.92 -6.66
CA LYS A 33 4.24 -0.41 -6.42
C LYS A 33 2.71 -0.35 -6.42
N ASP A 34 2.07 -1.46 -6.72
CA ASP A 34 0.61 -1.53 -6.81
C ASP A 34 -0.06 -1.49 -5.42
N LEU A 35 -0.86 -0.45 -5.18
CA LEU A 35 -1.53 -0.25 -3.89
C LEU A 35 -2.49 -1.39 -3.54
N LEU A 36 -3.25 -1.88 -4.53
CA LEU A 36 -4.31 -2.85 -4.28
C LEU A 36 -3.73 -4.23 -4.04
N HIS A 37 -2.66 -4.59 -4.75
CA HIS A 37 -1.94 -5.83 -4.48
C HIS A 37 -1.34 -5.81 -3.07
N PHE A 38 -0.72 -4.69 -2.66
CA PHE A 38 -0.20 -4.55 -1.30
C PHE A 38 -1.29 -4.75 -0.23
N LEU A 39 -2.43 -4.05 -0.37
CA LEU A 39 -3.53 -4.14 0.59
C LEU A 39 -4.16 -5.54 0.63
N LYS A 40 -4.23 -6.24 -0.51
CA LYS A 40 -4.67 -7.65 -0.57
C LYS A 40 -3.73 -8.55 0.22
N LEU A 41 -2.42 -8.48 -0.02
CA LEU A 41 -1.41 -9.24 0.73
C LEU A 41 -1.49 -8.99 2.24
N VAL A 42 -1.65 -7.72 2.64
CA VAL A 42 -1.87 -7.37 4.06
C VAL A 42 -3.14 -8.05 4.60
N SER A 43 -4.25 -8.00 3.87
CA SER A 43 -5.54 -8.58 4.31
C SER A 43 -5.52 -10.10 4.43
N GLU A 44 -4.65 -10.77 3.67
CA GLU A 44 -4.48 -12.22 3.68
C GLU A 44 -3.63 -12.70 4.85
N THR A 45 -2.73 -11.85 5.34
CA THR A 45 -1.68 -12.24 6.29
C THR A 45 -1.88 -11.67 7.70
N THR A 46 -2.45 -10.48 7.84
CA THR A 46 -2.66 -9.83 9.15
C THR A 46 -3.56 -10.66 10.08
N LYS A 47 -3.28 -10.61 11.38
CA LYS A 47 -4.14 -11.19 12.42
C LYS A 47 -5.20 -10.19 12.91
N SER A 48 -5.01 -8.90 12.64
CA SER A 48 -5.95 -7.85 13.04
C SER A 48 -7.18 -7.84 12.13
N SER A 49 -8.34 -8.18 12.70
CA SER A 49 -9.61 -8.17 11.96
C SER A 49 -10.00 -6.77 11.47
N ALA A 50 -9.73 -5.73 12.28
CA ALA A 50 -9.99 -4.34 11.92
C ALA A 50 -9.08 -3.90 10.75
N PHE A 51 -7.79 -4.22 10.83
CA PHE A 51 -6.83 -3.87 9.78
C PHE A 51 -7.17 -4.59 8.46
N LYS A 52 -7.45 -5.89 8.52
CA LYS A 52 -7.95 -6.68 7.39
C LYS A 52 -9.18 -6.05 6.75
N THR A 53 -10.18 -5.72 7.57
CA THR A 53 -11.45 -5.17 7.09
C THR A 53 -11.22 -3.84 6.36
N LYS A 54 -10.42 -2.94 6.94
CA LYS A 54 -10.12 -1.64 6.33
C LYS A 54 -9.28 -1.78 5.06
N SER A 55 -8.35 -2.74 4.99
CA SER A 55 -7.61 -3.05 3.75
C SER A 55 -8.57 -3.42 2.61
N LEU A 56 -9.51 -4.34 2.89
CA LEU A 56 -10.47 -4.80 1.89
C LEU A 56 -11.49 -3.72 1.51
N GLU A 57 -11.87 -2.84 2.45
CA GLU A 57 -12.73 -1.68 2.18
C GLU A 57 -12.09 -0.75 1.14
N ILE A 58 -10.81 -0.41 1.30
CA ILE A 58 -10.07 0.41 0.33
C ILE A 58 -9.95 -0.32 -1.02
N VAL A 59 -9.60 -1.61 -1.01
CA VAL A 59 -9.52 -2.42 -2.25
C VAL A 59 -10.86 -2.38 -3.00
N ASN A 60 -11.98 -2.57 -2.30
CA ASN A 60 -13.31 -2.57 -2.89
C ASN A 60 -13.68 -1.19 -3.45
N TYR A 61 -13.44 -0.12 -2.69
CA TYR A 61 -13.71 1.24 -3.18
C TYR A 61 -12.91 1.56 -4.44
N VAL A 62 -11.60 1.31 -4.42
CA VAL A 62 -10.75 1.65 -5.56
C VAL A 62 -11.11 0.82 -6.80
N SER A 63 -11.34 -0.49 -6.64
CA SER A 63 -11.64 -1.38 -7.76
C SER A 63 -13.05 -1.25 -8.34
N ARG A 64 -13.99 -0.66 -7.61
CA ARG A 64 -15.41 -0.55 -8.04
C ARG A 64 -15.83 0.87 -8.38
N GLU A 65 -15.28 1.86 -7.69
CA GLU A 65 -15.76 3.25 -7.75
C GLU A 65 -14.70 4.21 -8.33
N LEU A 66 -13.41 3.94 -8.15
CA LEU A 66 -12.34 4.85 -8.56
C LEU A 66 -11.73 4.51 -9.93
N ILE A 67 -11.32 3.25 -10.10
CA ILE A 67 -10.72 2.76 -11.35
C ILE A 67 -11.81 2.16 -12.21
N ILE A 68 -12.10 2.81 -13.34
CA ILE A 68 -13.16 2.40 -14.27
C ILE A 68 -12.72 1.18 -15.10
N ASP A 69 -11.46 1.14 -15.51
CA ASP A 69 -10.89 0.05 -16.30
C ASP A 69 -9.39 -0.10 -16.01
N ASN A 70 -8.91 -1.34 -16.03
CA ASN A 70 -7.50 -1.70 -15.87
C ASN A 70 -7.17 -2.91 -16.74
N VAL A 71 -6.23 -2.71 -17.67
CA VAL A 71 -5.77 -3.74 -18.59
C VAL A 71 -4.26 -3.89 -18.46
N THR A 72 -3.79 -5.12 -18.28
CA THR A 72 -2.37 -5.44 -18.10
C THR A 72 -1.88 -6.33 -19.25
N VAL A 73 -0.58 -6.27 -19.56
CA VAL A 73 0.05 -7.06 -20.62
C VAL A 73 1.27 -7.79 -20.08
N GLY A 74 1.25 -9.12 -20.19
CA GLY A 74 2.34 -10.01 -19.78
C GLY A 74 2.33 -10.34 -18.28
N ASP A 75 2.84 -11.54 -17.98
CA ASP A 75 2.73 -12.21 -16.68
C ASP A 75 3.31 -11.40 -15.50
N LYS A 76 4.24 -10.48 -15.78
CA LYS A 76 4.81 -9.57 -14.77
C LYS A 76 3.72 -8.76 -14.06
N TYR A 77 2.61 -8.48 -14.72
CA TYR A 77 1.55 -7.59 -14.24
C TYR A 77 0.25 -8.32 -13.93
N ASP A 78 0.28 -9.65 -13.73
CA ASP A 78 -0.91 -10.45 -13.35
C ASP A 78 -1.55 -9.97 -12.05
N ASN A 79 -0.74 -9.42 -11.13
CA ASN A 79 -1.19 -8.82 -9.88
C ASN A 79 -1.14 -7.28 -9.91
N ALA A 80 -1.29 -6.66 -11.07
CA ALA A 80 -1.42 -5.20 -11.18
C ALA A 80 -2.89 -4.80 -11.35
N TYR A 81 -3.34 -3.88 -10.50
CA TYR A 81 -4.71 -3.42 -10.40
C TYR A 81 -4.86 -1.93 -10.77
N GLY A 82 -3.78 -1.30 -11.24
CA GLY A 82 -3.84 -0.02 -11.96
C GLY A 82 -3.59 1.23 -11.14
N LEU A 83 -3.22 1.10 -9.86
CA LEU A 83 -2.88 2.25 -9.02
C LEU A 83 -1.52 2.08 -8.34
N ALA A 84 -0.56 2.88 -8.81
CA ALA A 84 0.75 2.99 -8.18
C ALA A 84 0.69 3.81 -6.90
N ILE A 85 1.47 3.40 -5.91
CA ILE A 85 1.73 4.14 -4.68
C ILE A 85 3.24 4.14 -4.39
N TYR A 86 3.74 5.22 -3.80
CA TYR A 86 5.11 5.31 -3.34
C TYR A 86 5.32 4.37 -2.14
N MET A 87 6.18 3.37 -2.31
CA MET A 87 6.58 2.40 -1.30
C MET A 87 8.08 2.13 -1.43
N PRO A 88 8.92 3.06 -0.95
CA PRO A 88 10.37 2.94 -1.06
C PRO A 88 10.91 1.72 -0.31
N THR A 89 12.01 1.17 -0.82
CA THR A 89 12.66 0.00 -0.20
C THR A 89 13.82 0.39 0.71
N TYR A 90 14.56 1.45 0.38
CA TYR A 90 15.82 1.79 1.05
C TYR A 90 15.77 3.13 1.81
N SER A 91 15.30 4.18 1.15
CA SER A 91 15.31 5.53 1.72
C SER A 91 14.01 6.26 1.39
N TYR A 92 13.49 6.97 2.38
CA TYR A 92 12.36 7.86 2.22
C TYR A 92 12.79 9.19 1.57
N ASN A 93 12.03 9.69 0.60
CA ASN A 93 12.23 11.02 0.03
C ASN A 93 11.40 12.04 0.81
N GLU A 94 12.07 12.94 1.53
CA GLU A 94 11.42 13.92 2.41
C GLU A 94 10.37 14.80 1.71
N LYS A 95 10.57 15.10 0.42
CA LYS A 95 9.63 15.89 -0.39
C LYS A 95 8.28 15.18 -0.60
N TYR A 96 8.21 13.87 -0.40
CA TYR A 96 6.95 13.14 -0.48
C TYR A 96 5.96 13.61 0.59
N SER A 97 6.46 14.04 1.76
CA SER A 97 5.63 14.55 2.87
C SER A 97 4.93 15.87 2.51
N ASP A 98 5.38 16.57 1.45
CA ASP A 98 4.77 17.83 1.02
C ASP A 98 3.49 17.61 0.19
N LEU A 99 3.29 16.41 -0.34
CA LEU A 99 2.14 16.07 -1.18
C LEU A 99 0.85 16.10 -0.37
N ALA A 100 -0.23 16.60 -0.98
CA ALA A 100 -1.56 16.59 -0.36
C ALA A 100 -1.99 15.17 0.04
N TRP A 101 -1.73 14.19 -0.81
CA TRP A 101 -1.97 12.78 -0.51
C TRP A 101 -1.29 12.33 0.79
N ALA A 102 0.01 12.59 0.94
CA ALA A 102 0.77 12.15 2.12
C ALA A 102 0.14 12.73 3.39
N LYS A 103 -0.10 14.05 3.40
CA LYS A 103 -0.73 14.79 4.51
C LYS A 103 -2.14 14.32 4.85
N ASP A 104 -2.98 14.03 3.85
CA ASP A 104 -4.37 13.65 4.07
C ASP A 104 -4.50 12.19 4.53
N SER A 105 -3.56 11.33 4.12
CA SER A 105 -3.58 9.89 4.36
C SER A 105 -2.68 9.41 5.49
N ASN A 106 -1.80 10.28 6.00
CA ASN A 106 -0.69 9.93 6.88
C ASN A 106 0.23 8.83 6.31
N TRP A 107 0.33 8.74 4.98
CA TRP A 107 1.10 7.69 4.33
C TRP A 107 2.60 7.86 4.58
N ASP A 108 3.09 9.08 4.74
CA ASP A 108 4.49 9.32 5.05
C ASP A 108 4.86 8.89 6.47
N GLU A 109 3.99 9.09 7.46
CA GLU A 109 4.21 8.56 8.82
C GLU A 109 4.28 7.04 8.79
N PHE A 110 3.38 6.39 8.05
CA PHE A 110 3.42 4.94 7.83
C PHE A 110 4.76 4.49 7.21
N LEU A 111 5.21 5.17 6.14
CA LEU A 111 6.46 4.85 5.47
C LEU A 111 7.68 5.07 6.39
N LYS A 112 7.73 6.18 7.12
CA LYS A 112 8.81 6.46 8.08
C LYS A 112 8.85 5.40 9.19
N TRP A 113 7.69 5.03 9.72
CA TRP A 113 7.58 3.98 10.75
C TRP A 113 8.03 2.61 10.25
N VAL A 114 7.60 2.20 9.06
CA VAL A 114 7.95 0.88 8.53
C VAL A 114 9.43 0.82 8.15
N LEU A 115 10.02 1.92 7.68
CA LEU A 115 11.44 1.97 7.31
C LEU A 115 12.38 2.10 8.51
N ALA A 116 11.91 2.60 9.65
CA ALA A 116 12.70 2.65 10.88
C ALA A 116 13.16 1.24 11.31
N GLU A 117 14.39 1.18 11.83
CA GLU A 117 15.01 -0.04 12.39
C GLU A 117 14.16 -0.65 13.51
#